data_AF-A0A1N7EYK6-F1
#
_entry.id   AF-A0A1N7EYK6-F1
#
_cell.length_a   1.000
_cell.length_b   1.000
_cell.length_c   1.000
_cell.angle_alpha   90.00
_cell.angle_beta   90.00
_cell.angle_gamma   90.00
#
_symmetry.space_group_name_H-M   'P 1'
#
loop_
_entity.id
_entity.type
_entity.pdbx_description
1 polymer ?
#
loop_
_entity_poly.entity_id
_entity_poly.type
_entity_poly.pdbx_seq_one_letter_code
_entity_poly.pdbx_strand_id
1 'polypeptide(L)' 'MADLIVKAAVKEQLEGHNVASNFYDALDEEVATVLDNAARRAEENDRKTVQARDL' A
#
# COMPACT_ATOMS: atom_id res chain seq x y z
N MET A 1 -8.63 8.49 5.60
CA MET A 1 -7.97 7.27 5.10
C MET A 1 -7.13 6.73 6.25
N ALA A 2 -7.10 5.40 6.42
CA ALA A 2 -6.23 4.80 7.43
C ALA A 2 -4.78 4.89 6.95
N ASP A 3 -3.84 5.17 7.85
CA ASP A 3 -2.41 5.08 7.52
C ASP A 3 -2.05 3.60 7.29
N LEU A 4 -1.81 3.21 6.04
CA LEU A 4 -1.45 1.85 5.62
C LEU A 4 0.05 1.58 5.80
N ILE A 5 0.86 2.63 5.84
CA ILE A 5 2.32 2.53 5.95
C ILE A 5 2.84 2.92 7.34
N VAL A 6 3.90 2.23 7.77
CA VAL A 6 4.67 2.60 8.97
C VAL A 6 5.86 3.46 8.56
N LYS A 7 5.77 4.78 8.80
CA LYS A 7 6.82 5.74 8.39
C LYS A 7 8.22 5.39 8.91
N ALA A 8 8.32 4.76 10.07
CA ALA A 8 9.61 4.31 10.63
C ALA A 8 10.26 3.20 9.76
N ALA A 9 9.48 2.19 9.37
CA ALA A 9 9.95 1.11 8.49
C ALA A 9 10.35 1.65 7.10
N VAL A 10 9.61 2.64 6.59
CA VAL A 10 9.97 3.31 5.32
C VAL A 10 11.32 4.03 5.44
N LYS A 11 11.61 4.70 6.56
CA LYS A 11 12.90 5.35 6.79
C LYS A 11 14.05 4.36 6.90
N GLU A 12 13.82 3.21 7.55
CA GLU A 12 14.80 2.12 7.65
C GLU A 12 15.13 1.53 6.27
N GLN A 13 14.13 1.34 5.40
CA GLN A 13 14.37 0.86 4.04
C GLN A 13 15.04 1.89 3.12
N LEU A 14 14.88 3.19 3.41
CA LEU A 14 15.49 4.29 2.66
C LEU A 14 16.71 4.88 3.37
N GLU A 15 17.41 4.06 4.15
CA GLU A 15 18.65 4.45 4.83
C GLU A 15 19.64 5.14 3.86
N GLY A 16 20.18 6.28 4.29
CA GLY A 16 21.06 7.12 3.48
C GLY A 16 20.35 8.20 2.65
N HIS A 17 19.01 8.24 2.68
CA HIS A 17 18.22 9.28 2.00
C HIS A 17 17.39 10.12 2.98
N ASN A 18 17.31 11.43 2.71
CA ASN A 18 16.32 12.29 3.35
C ASN A 18 14.96 12.04 2.69
N VAL A 19 13.96 11.69 3.50
CA VAL A 19 12.59 11.45 3.02
C VAL A 19 11.75 12.69 3.27
N ALA A 20 11.19 13.25 2.19
CA ALA A 20 10.29 14.40 2.27
C ALA A 20 8.95 14.00 2.93
N SER A 21 8.29 14.94 3.60
CA SER A 21 7.04 14.64 4.32
C SER A 21 5.90 14.19 3.40
N ASN A 22 5.81 14.77 2.19
CA ASN A 22 4.80 14.44 1.20
C ASN A 22 5.01 13.07 0.54
N PHE A 23 6.20 12.48 0.67
CA PHE A 23 6.47 11.14 0.16
C PHE A 23 5.62 10.09 0.88
N TYR A 24 5.40 10.26 2.19
CA TYR A 24 4.60 9.30 2.96
C TYR A 24 3.15 9.29 2.50
N ASP A 25 2.58 10.47 2.24
CA ASP A 25 1.19 10.59 1.80
C ASP A 25 1.02 9.96 0.41
N ALA A 26 1.95 10.25 -0.52
CA ALA A 26 1.96 9.63 -1.85
C ALA A 26 2.13 8.10 -1.80
N LEU A 27 3.02 7.59 -0.94
CA LEU A 27 3.21 6.15 -0.79
C LEU A 27 1.98 5.48 -0.19
N ASP A 28 1.30 6.12 0.76
CA ASP A 28 0.06 5.61 1.36
C ASP A 28 -1.07 5.50 0.31
N GLU A 29 -1.21 6.51 -0.55
CA GLU A 29 -2.17 6.51 -1.67
C GLU A 29 -1.89 5.38 -2.68
N GLU A 30 -0.62 5.14 -3.00
CA GLU A 30 -0.22 4.03 -3.89
C GLU A 30 -0.56 2.67 -3.26
N VAL A 31 -0.26 2.47 -1.97
CA VAL A 31 -0.60 1.22 -1.27
C VAL A 31 -2.11 1.02 -1.19
N ALA A 32 -2.88 2.08 -0.93
CA ALA A 32 -4.34 2.03 -0.94
C ALA A 32 -4.86 1.58 -2.31
N THR A 33 -4.33 2.14 -3.39
CA THR A 33 -4.69 1.77 -4.76
C THR A 33 -4.38 0.31 -5.08
N VAL A 34 -3.25 -0.23 -4.58
CA VAL A 34 -2.91 -1.65 -4.73
C VAL A 34 -3.91 -2.54 -3.99
N LEU A 35 -4.30 -2.19 -2.76
CA LEU A 35 -5.26 -2.94 -1.97
C LEU A 35 -6.66 -2.91 -2.60
N ASP A 36 -7.11 -1.75 -3.08
CA ASP A 36 -8.41 -1.60 -3.75
C ASP A 36 -8.48 -2.45 -5.03
N ASN A 37 -7.39 -2.47 -5.81
CA ASN A 37 -7.31 -3.32 -7.00
C ASN A 37 -7.33 -4.81 -6.64
N ALA A 38 -6.64 -5.21 -5.58
CA ALA A 38 -6.65 -6.60 -5.13
C ALA A 38 -8.01 -7.05 -4.60
N ALA A 39 -8.69 -6.19 -3.83
CA ALA A 39 -10.06 -6.43 -3.39
C ALA A 39 -11.01 -6.55 -4.61
N ARG A 40 -10.92 -5.62 -5.56
CA ARG A 40 -11.73 -5.65 -6.79
C ARG A 40 -11.53 -6.94 -7.58
N ARG A 41 -10.28 -7.38 -7.80
CA ARG A 41 -10.00 -8.64 -8.52
C ARG A 41 -10.57 -9.86 -7.79
N ALA A 42 -10.53 -9.87 -6.45
CA ALA A 42 -11.15 -10.95 -5.68
C ALA A 42 -12.68 -10.96 -5.86
N GLU A 43 -13.31 -9.79 -5.78
CA GLU A 43 -14.76 -9.62 -6.01
C GLU A 43 -15.18 -10.00 -7.42
N GLU A 44 -14.43 -9.59 -8.45
CA GLU A 44 -14.66 -9.96 -9.86
C GLU A 44 -14.59 -11.47 -10.10
N ASN A 45 -13.95 -12.22 -9.20
CA ASN A 45 -13.85 -13.68 -9.24
C ASN A 45 -14.77 -14.35 -8.21
N ASP A 46 -15.80 -13.66 -7.74
CA ASP A 46 -16.78 -14.15 -6.76
C ASP A 46 -16.16 -14.64 -5.43
N ARG A 47 -15.01 -14.05 -5.03
CA ARG A 47 -14.29 -14.41 -3.80
C ARG A 47 -14.33 -13.28 -2.79
N LYS A 48 -14.52 -13.64 -1.52
CA LYS A 48 -14.35 -12.72 -0.37
C LYS A 48 -12.93 -12.72 0.21
N THR A 49 -12.09 -13.64 -0.23
CA THR A 49 -10.71 -13.78 0.22
C THR A 49 -9.78 -13.23 -0.85
N VAL A 50 -9.10 -12.14 -0.52
CA VAL A 50 -7.98 -11.61 -1.31
C VAL A 50 -6.81 -12.58 -1.20
N GLN A 51 -6.21 -12.92 -2.34
CA GLN A 51 -5.12 -13.87 -2.48
C GLN A 51 -3.91 -13.21 -3.14
N ALA A 52 -2.75 -13.87 -3.07
CA ALA A 52 -1.52 -13.36 -3.67
C ALA A 52 -1.64 -13.08 -5.18
N ARG A 53 -2.52 -13.80 -5.90
CA ARG A 53 -2.82 -13.56 -7.33
C ARG A 53 -3.65 -12.30 -7.61
N ASP A 54 -4.22 -11.71 -6.56
CA ASP A 54 -5.01 -10.49 -6.67
C ASP A 54 -4.15 -9.24 -6.47
N LEU A 55 -2.93 -9.36 -5.91
CA LEU A 55 -1.92 -8.29 -5.91
C LEU A 55 -1.35 -8.09 -7.31
#